data_AF-U3UB18-F1
#
_entry.id   AF-U3UB18-F1
#
_cell.length_a   1.000
_cell.length_b   1.000
_cell.length_c   1.000
_cell.angle_alpha   90.00
_cell.angle_beta   90.00
_cell.angle_gamma   90.00
#
_symmetry.space_group_name_H-M   'P 1'
#
loop_
_entity.id
_entity.type
_entity.pdbx_description
1 polymer ?
#
loop_
_entity_poly.entity_id
_entity_poly.type
_entity_poly.pdbx_seq_one_letter_code
_entity_poly.pdbx_strand_id
1 'polypeptide(L)' 'MDVDNLIEMANRIGEFFDSMPDRAEAVDGLVEHIRRFWEPRMRIAILVALDKLEVSAALELHKADLQPKTATA' A
#
# COMPACT_ATOMS: atom_id res chain seq x y z
N MET A 1 12.57 -5.10 -10.88
CA MET A 1 12.12 -4.88 -9.50
C MET A 1 10.61 -4.95 -9.55
N ASP A 2 10.03 -5.94 -8.91
CA ASP A 2 8.61 -6.24 -9.00
C ASP A 2 7.90 -5.65 -7.78
N VAL A 3 6.92 -4.77 -8.04
CA VAL A 3 6.20 -4.04 -6.99
C VAL A 3 5.26 -4.97 -6.24
N ASP A 4 4.68 -5.97 -6.91
CA ASP A 4 3.74 -6.92 -6.30
C ASP A 4 4.48 -7.77 -5.27
N ASN A 5 5.67 -8.26 -5.61
CA ASN A 5 6.54 -8.97 -4.67
C ASN A 5 6.95 -8.10 -3.46
N LEU A 6 7.17 -6.79 -3.65
CA LEU A 6 7.47 -5.90 -2.53
C LEU A 6 6.27 -5.73 -1.61
N ILE A 7 5.07 -5.60 -2.17
CA ILE A 7 3.82 -5.54 -1.40
C ILE A 7 3.66 -6.82 -0.58
N GLU A 8 3.87 -7.99 -1.17
CA GLU A 8 3.81 -9.27 -0.44
C GLU A 8 4.82 -9.33 0.71
N MET A 9 6.06 -8.89 0.48
CA MET A 9 7.09 -8.83 1.52
C MET A 9 6.68 -7.86 2.63
N ALA A 10 6.19 -6.67 2.30
CA ALA A 10 5.74 -5.69 3.28
C ALA A 10 4.57 -6.22 4.12
N ASN A 11 3.62 -6.91 3.50
CA ASN A 11 2.49 -7.54 4.20
C ASN A 11 2.96 -8.60 5.20
N ARG A 12 3.89 -9.47 4.81
CA ARG A 12 4.47 -10.48 5.71
C ARG A 12 5.22 -9.88 6.90
N ILE A 13 5.95 -8.78 6.67
CA ILE A 13 6.62 -8.06 7.76
C ILE A 13 5.54 -7.44 8.68
N GLY A 14 4.50 -6.85 8.11
CA GLY A 14 3.35 -6.33 8.86
C GLY A 14 2.69 -7.39 9.74
N GLU A 15 2.36 -8.56 9.19
CA GLU A 15 1.79 -9.70 9.94
C GLU A 15 2.65 -10.13 11.13
N PHE A 16 3.98 -10.12 10.97
CA PHE A 16 4.89 -10.43 12.07
C PHE A 16 4.77 -9.41 13.21
N PHE A 17 4.81 -8.11 12.91
CA PHE A 17 4.71 -7.06 13.92
C PHE A 17 3.30 -6.93 14.51
N ASP A 18 2.26 -7.28 13.77
CA ASP A 18 0.87 -7.27 14.25
C ASP A 18 0.62 -8.30 15.37
N SER A 19 1.50 -9.31 15.49
CA SER A 19 1.47 -10.27 16.61
C SER A 19 2.00 -9.70 17.93
N MET A 20 2.58 -8.50 17.93
CA MET A 20 3.10 -7.86 19.14
C MET A 20 1.99 -7.24 20.00
N PRO A 21 2.07 -7.33 21.33
CA PRO A 21 1.03 -6.83 22.24
C PRO A 21 0.97 -5.30 22.29
N ASP A 22 2.11 -4.61 22.13
CA ASP A 22 2.17 -3.15 22.06
C ASP A 22 2.17 -2.70 20.60
N ARG A 23 1.06 -2.07 20.20
CA ARG A 23 0.88 -1.57 18.83
C ARG A 23 1.84 -0.43 18.49
N ALA A 24 2.22 0.40 19.45
CA ALA A 24 3.15 1.51 19.19
C ALA A 24 4.55 0.95 18.91
N GLU A 25 5.01 0.02 19.75
CA GLU A 25 6.28 -0.68 19.55
C GLU A 25 6.31 -1.47 18.23
N ALA A 26 5.19 -2.14 17.89
CA ALA A 26 5.05 -2.86 16.64
C ALA A 26 5.27 -1.97 15.40
N VAL A 27 4.65 -0.78 15.39
CA VAL A 27 4.76 0.17 14.28
C VAL A 27 6.18 0.73 14.18
N ASP A 28 6.79 1.10 15.30
CA ASP A 28 8.15 1.62 15.32
C ASP A 28 9.16 0.55 14.82
N GLY A 29 9.00 -0.70 15.29
CA GLY A 29 9.81 -1.83 14.86
C GLY A 29 9.66 -2.16 13.37
N LEU A 30 8.43 -2.10 12.83
CA LEU A 30 8.16 -2.26 11.40
C LEU A 30 8.89 -1.20 10.56
N VAL A 31 8.78 0.07 10.97
CA VAL A 31 9.42 1.19 10.26
C VAL A 31 10.93 1.08 10.32
N GLU A 32 11.51 0.73 11.47
CA GLU A 32 12.94 0.51 11.61
C GLU A 32 13.43 -0.66 10.76
N HIS A 33 12.71 -1.78 10.76
CA HIS A 33 13.03 -2.95 9.95
C HIS A 33 13.08 -2.60 8.46
N ILE A 34 12.04 -1.95 7.93
CA ILE A 34 12.00 -1.53 6.53
C ILE A 34 13.16 -0.56 6.24
N ARG A 35 13.44 0.41 7.11
CA ARG A 35 14.54 1.37 6.90
C ARG A 35 15.91 0.69 6.88
N ARG A 36 16.13 -0.31 7.72
CA ARG A 36 17.42 -0.98 7.89
C ARG A 36 17.72 -2.00 6.80
N PHE A 37 16.71 -2.75 6.37
CA PHE A 37 16.90 -3.85 5.42
C PHE A 37 16.55 -3.47 3.98
N TRP A 38 15.72 -2.44 3.76
CA TRP A 38 15.33 -2.07 2.41
C TRP A 38 16.16 -0.93 1.86
N GLU A 39 16.62 -1.10 0.63
CA GLU A 39 17.26 -0.04 -0.15
C GLU A 39 16.28 1.13 -0.42
N PRO A 40 16.80 2.37 -0.56
CA PRO A 40 15.96 3.56 -0.79
C PRO A 40 14.97 3.40 -1.96
N ARG A 41 15.38 2.78 -3.07
CA ARG A 41 14.51 2.54 -4.22
C ARG A 41 13.30 1.66 -3.92
N MET A 42 13.44 0.69 -3.01
CA MET A 42 12.34 -0.21 -2.63
C MET A 42 11.28 0.49 -1.79
N ARG A 43 11.73 1.36 -0.89
CA ARG A 43 10.83 2.21 -0.10
C ARG A 43 10.04 3.16 -1.00
N ILE A 44 10.71 3.79 -1.97
CA ILE A 44 10.05 4.68 -2.94
C ILE A 44 9.02 3.90 -3.77
N ALA A 45 9.36 2.70 -4.26
CA ALA A 45 8.45 1.91 -5.07
C ALA A 45 7.17 1.50 -4.30
N ILE A 46 7.29 1.14 -3.02
CA ILE A 46 6.11 0.88 -2.19
C ILE A 46 5.28 2.13 -1.94
N LEU A 47 5.90 3.28 -1.66
CA LEU A 47 5.15 4.53 -1.48
C LEU A 47 4.35 4.87 -2.74
N VAL A 48 4.97 4.76 -3.92
CA VAL A 48 4.28 4.97 -5.20
C VAL A 48 3.16 3.93 -5.43
N ALA A 49 3.33 2.70 -4.94
CA ALA A 49 2.30 1.68 -5.03
C ALA A 49 1.12 1.96 -4.07
N LEU A 50 1.40 2.44 -2.85
CA LEU A 50 0.38 2.83 -1.87
C LEU A 50 -0.44 4.02 -2.39
N ASP A 51 0.20 5.03 -2.97
CA ASP A 51 -0.50 6.16 -3.60
C ASP A 51 -1.41 5.71 -4.75
N LYS A 52 -1.05 4.62 -5.45
CA LYS A 52 -1.90 4.00 -6.49
C LYS A 52 -3.02 3.14 -5.91
N LEU A 53 -2.81 2.53 -4.75
CA LEU A 53 -3.80 1.71 -4.04
C LEU A 53 -4.86 2.57 -3.32
N GLU A 54 -4.55 3.85 -3.00
CA GLU A 54 -5.55 4.85 -2.59
C GLU A 54 -6.64 5.13 -3.64
N VAL A 55 -6.56 4.51 -4.83
CA VAL A 55 -7.68 4.44 -5.79
C VAL A 55 -8.80 3.48 -5.32
N SER A 56 -8.64 2.78 -4.19
CA SER A 56 -9.69 1.96 -3.57
C SER A 56 -10.08 2.52 -2.19
N ALA A 57 -11.12 3.34 -2.06
CA ALA A 57 -12.46 2.82 -1.78
C ALA A 57 -13.61 3.73 -2.26
N ALA A 58 -13.33 5.01 -2.52
CA ALA A 58 -14.35 5.98 -2.88
C ALA A 58 -14.51 6.14 -4.40
N LEU A 59 -13.44 5.89 -5.18
CA LEU A 59 -13.46 6.06 -6.64
C LEU A 59 -14.24 4.94 -7.35
N GLU A 60 -14.18 3.70 -6.84
CA GLU A 60 -15.00 2.60 -7.34
C GLU A 60 -16.50 2.84 -7.10
N LEU A 61 -16.87 3.49 -5.98
CA LEU A 61 -18.26 3.82 -5.67
C LEU A 61 -18.89 4.76 -6.72
N HIS A 62 -18.08 5.58 -7.39
CA HIS A 62 -18.51 6.56 -8.39
C HIS A 62 -18.09 6.21 -9.82
N LYS A 63 -17.55 5.01 -10.06
CA LYS A 63 -17.08 4.58 -11.38
C LYS A 63 -18.17 4.58 -12.46
N ALA A 64 -19.43 4.36 -12.06
CA ALA A 64 -20.59 4.42 -12.95
C ALA A 64 -20.94 5.86 -13.39
N ASP A 65 -20.73 6.85 -12.52
CA ASP A 65 -21.00 8.27 -12.79
C ASP A 65 -19.91 8.91 -13.66
N LEU A 66 -18.74 8.28 -13.73
CA LEU A 66 -17.59 8.72 -14.51
C LEU A 66 -17.62 8.23 -15.97
N GLN A 67 -18.61 7.43 -16.36
CA GLN A 67 -18.81 7.07 -17.77
C GLN A 67 -19.45 8.23 -18.52
N PRO A 68 -18.90 8.69 -19.66
CA PRO A 68 -19.56 9.69 -20.47
C PRO A 68 -20.87 9.11 -21.00
N LYS A 69 -22.01 9.69 -20.61
CA LYS A 69 -23.29 9.39 -21.25
C LYS A 69 -23.20 9.88 -22.69
N THR A 70 -22.94 8.94 -23.59
CA THR A 70 -23.05 9.13 -25.04
C THR A 70 -24.43 9.68 -25.38
N ALA A 71 -24.41 10.67 -26.27
CA ALA A 71 -25.50 11.58 -26.58
C ALA A 71 -26.74 10.91 -27.20
N THR A 72 -27.88 11.57 -27.00
CA THR A 72 -28.89 11.91 -28.03
C THR A 72 -29.08 10.94 -29.20
N ALA A 73 -30.29 10.38 -29.30
CA ALA A 73 -31.04 10.25 -30.55
C ALA A 73 -32.54 10.32 -30.24
#